data_AF-A0A7V2STT6-F1
#
_entry.id   AF-A0A7V2STT6-F1
#
_cell.length_a   1.000
_cell.length_b   1.000
_cell.length_c   1.000
_cell.angle_alpha   90.00
_cell.angle_beta   90.00
_cell.angle_gamma   90.00
#
_symmetry.space_group_name_H-M   'P 1'
#
loop_
_entity.id
_entity.type
_entity.pdbx_description
1 polymer ?
#
loop_
_entity_poly.entity_id
_entity_poly.type
_entity_poly.pdbx_seq_one_letter_code
_entity_poly.pdbx_strand_id
1 'polypeptide(L)'
;MLFIKIRTAISLGMINLARVLIYRIGLKFGFNPVKTISAKIEKDFFFDGSRLNSKVRLPFNTDWLQQQKYFGWKVISSKDIPIWYKNVLTQKNVRTPFLSWWSIPDFDPELGDIKGVWEASRFDWVLCFAQQAATGDKQAIDKLNKWLSNWIENNKPYQGVNWKCGQEASIRIMHLAMASLILKNYFNTQISLLSLVKAHLQRIEPTISYAMAQDNNHG
;
A
#
# COMPACT_ATOMS: atom_id res chain seq x y z
N MET A 1 0.30 24.80 -25.72
CA MET A 1 0.94 23.81 -24.83
C MET A 1 2.18 24.36 -24.09
N LEU A 2 3.08 25.12 -24.75
CA LEU A 2 4.29 25.69 -24.12
C LEU A 2 3.98 26.72 -23.01
N PHE A 3 3.04 27.64 -23.26
CA PHE A 3 2.60 28.65 -22.28
C PHE A 3 2.07 28.03 -20.97
N ILE A 4 1.31 26.93 -21.08
CA ILE A 4 0.80 26.20 -19.91
C ILE A 4 1.98 25.62 -19.11
N LYS A 5 2.97 25.00 -19.77
CA LYS A 5 4.16 24.45 -19.11
C LYS A 5 4.97 25.53 -18.37
N ILE A 6 5.15 26.69 -18.98
CA ILE A 6 5.87 27.83 -18.38
C ILE A 6 5.11 28.34 -17.16
N ARG A 7 3.79 28.55 -17.29
CA ARG A 7 2.94 28.99 -16.18
C ARG A 7 2.97 27.98 -15.03
N THR A 8 2.86 26.69 -15.31
CA THR A 8 2.98 25.62 -14.30
C THR A 8 4.35 25.62 -13.63
N ALA A 9 5.44 25.80 -14.38
CA ALA A 9 6.78 25.85 -13.81
C ALA A 9 6.96 27.03 -12.84
N ILE A 10 6.43 28.21 -13.21
CA ILE A 10 6.43 29.39 -12.34
C ILE A 10 5.59 29.13 -11.08
N SER A 11 4.37 28.58 -11.24
CA SER A 11 3.48 28.28 -10.11
C SER A 11 4.04 27.27 -9.13
N LEU A 12 4.81 26.27 -9.58
CA LEU A 12 5.47 25.30 -8.71
C LEU A 12 6.64 25.92 -7.92
N GLY A 13 7.27 26.97 -8.45
CA GLY A 13 8.41 27.62 -7.83
C GLY A 13 9.75 26.90 -8.04
N MET A 14 10.84 27.67 -8.02
CA MET A 14 12.20 27.19 -8.33
C MET A 14 12.69 26.07 -7.41
N ILE A 15 12.30 26.09 -6.14
CA ILE A 15 12.68 25.07 -5.15
C ILE A 15 12.09 23.71 -5.53
N ASN A 16 10.81 23.67 -5.93
CA ASN A 16 10.15 22.42 -6.31
C ASN A 16 10.67 21.89 -7.66
N LEU A 17 10.95 22.78 -8.61
CA LEU A 17 11.62 22.40 -9.85
C LEU A 17 13.00 21.77 -9.59
N ALA A 18 13.80 22.35 -8.69
CA ALA A 18 15.09 21.81 -8.31
C ALA A 18 14.96 20.41 -7.67
N ARG A 19 14.01 20.22 -6.75
CA ARG A 19 13.72 18.91 -6.12
C ARG A 19 13.36 17.84 -7.16
N VAL A 20 12.49 18.17 -8.13
CA VAL A 20 12.10 17.26 -9.22
C VAL A 20 13.30 16.91 -10.10
N LEU A 21 14.13 17.91 -10.46
CA LEU A 21 15.33 17.69 -11.27
C LEU A 21 16.34 16.81 -10.56
N ILE A 22 16.65 17.07 -9.29
CA ILE A 22 17.57 16.27 -8.48
C ILE A 22 17.10 14.81 -8.42
N TYR A 23 15.81 14.60 -8.16
CA TYR A 23 15.23 13.25 -8.12
C TYR A 23 15.39 12.52 -9.47
N ARG A 24 15.03 13.18 -10.58
CA ARG A 24 15.11 12.60 -11.94
C ARG A 24 16.54 12.34 -12.39
N ILE A 25 17.46 13.26 -12.11
CA ILE A 25 18.90 13.10 -12.41
C ILE A 25 19.46 11.93 -11.59
N GLY A 26 19.18 11.88 -10.28
CA GLY A 26 19.60 10.77 -9.44
C GLY A 26 19.08 9.43 -9.92
N LEU A 27 17.82 9.37 -10.39
CA LEU A 27 17.27 8.16 -11.00
C LEU A 27 17.97 7.78 -12.30
N LYS A 28 18.26 8.76 -13.17
CA LYS A 28 18.91 8.51 -14.46
C LYS A 28 20.35 8.00 -14.28
N PHE A 29 21.13 8.64 -13.41
CA PHE A 29 22.55 8.32 -13.22
C PHE A 29 22.83 7.32 -12.09
N GLY A 30 21.81 6.94 -11.31
CA GLY A 30 21.90 5.85 -10.34
C GLY A 30 22.24 6.24 -8.91
N PHE A 31 22.45 7.52 -8.63
CA PHE A 31 22.76 8.02 -7.28
C PHE A 31 21.52 8.21 -6.37
N ASN A 32 20.31 7.98 -6.88
CA ASN A 32 19.10 8.11 -6.06
C ASN A 32 18.98 6.93 -5.07
N PRO A 33 18.81 7.17 -3.76
CA PRO A 33 18.75 6.13 -2.73
C PRO A 33 17.68 5.06 -2.98
N VAL A 34 16.63 5.38 -3.73
CA VAL A 34 15.60 4.40 -4.13
C VAL A 34 16.15 3.19 -4.86
N LYS A 35 17.32 3.29 -5.51
CA LYS A 35 17.98 2.16 -6.19
C LYS A 35 18.76 1.25 -5.25
N THR A 36 19.08 1.73 -4.05
CA THR A 36 19.92 1.03 -3.07
C THR A 36 19.13 0.46 -1.89
N ILE A 37 17.89 0.92 -1.68
CA ILE A 37 17.04 0.38 -0.62
C ILE A 37 16.76 -1.10 -0.85
N SER A 38 16.82 -1.86 0.23
CA SER A 38 16.37 -3.24 0.29
C SER A 38 15.69 -3.48 1.64
N ALA A 39 14.73 -4.38 1.65
CA ALA A 39 14.04 -4.77 2.88
C ALA A 39 13.78 -6.27 2.87
N LYS A 40 13.95 -6.87 4.05
CA LYS A 40 13.51 -8.22 4.37
C LYS A 40 12.34 -8.10 5.31
N ILE A 41 11.21 -8.69 4.93
CA ILE A 41 10.03 -8.79 5.79
C ILE A 41 10.07 -10.19 6.42
N GLU A 42 10.03 -10.25 7.75
CA GLU A 42 10.05 -11.52 8.47
C GLU A 42 8.74 -12.27 8.23
N LYS A 43 8.86 -13.58 7.99
CA LYS A 43 7.75 -14.45 7.63
C LYS A 43 7.24 -15.18 8.87
N ASP A 44 6.31 -14.56 9.55
CA ASP A 44 5.57 -15.14 10.67
C ASP A 44 4.16 -14.51 10.70
N PHE A 45 3.31 -14.87 11.68
CA PHE A 45 2.05 -14.17 11.88
C PHE A 45 2.30 -12.70 12.25
N PHE A 46 1.49 -11.79 11.70
CA PHE A 46 1.59 -10.34 11.87
C PHE A 46 0.81 -9.83 13.08
N PHE A 47 -0.34 -10.46 13.34
CA PHE A 47 -1.24 -10.10 14.42
C PHE A 47 -1.53 -11.31 15.30
N ASP A 48 -1.49 -11.09 16.61
CA ASP A 48 -1.79 -12.07 17.64
C ASP A 48 -3.24 -11.91 18.13
N GLY A 49 -4.02 -12.98 17.97
CA GLY A 49 -5.41 -13.07 18.44
C GLY A 49 -5.59 -13.57 19.87
N SER A 50 -4.52 -14.03 20.54
CA SER A 50 -4.59 -14.74 21.83
C SER A 50 -5.17 -13.89 22.96
N ARG A 51 -5.01 -12.57 22.88
CA ARG A 51 -5.43 -11.59 23.91
C ARG A 51 -6.82 -11.00 23.68
N LEU A 52 -7.53 -11.46 22.65
CA LEU A 52 -8.86 -10.95 22.32
C LEU A 52 -9.89 -11.56 23.27
N ASN A 53 -10.53 -10.70 24.07
CA ASN A 53 -11.66 -11.08 24.91
C ASN A 53 -12.96 -10.88 24.12
N SER A 54 -13.74 -11.94 23.95
CA SER A 54 -15.00 -12.01 23.19
C SER A 54 -16.19 -11.23 23.78
N LYS A 55 -15.93 -10.21 24.59
CA LYS A 55 -16.96 -9.57 25.43
C LYS A 55 -17.69 -8.41 24.76
N VAL A 56 -17.23 -7.92 23.62
CA VAL A 56 -17.84 -6.74 22.97
C VAL A 56 -18.33 -7.11 21.56
N ARG A 57 -19.66 -7.10 21.38
CA ARG A 57 -20.30 -7.15 20.07
C ARG A 57 -20.56 -5.72 19.59
N LEU A 58 -19.64 -5.18 18.81
CA LEU A 58 -19.85 -3.92 18.09
C LEU A 58 -20.19 -4.20 16.62
N PRO A 59 -20.97 -3.33 15.96
CA PRO A 59 -21.05 -3.36 14.51
C PRO A 59 -19.65 -3.15 13.92
N PHE A 60 -19.32 -3.92 12.89
CA PHE A 60 -18.04 -3.83 12.20
C PHE A 60 -18.23 -3.83 10.69
N ASN A 61 -17.21 -3.40 9.96
CA ASN A 61 -17.24 -3.35 8.51
C ASN A 61 -17.37 -4.78 7.94
N THR A 62 -18.35 -5.01 7.06
CA THR A 62 -18.58 -6.32 6.41
C THR A 62 -18.11 -6.39 4.95
N ASP A 63 -17.52 -5.31 4.45
CA ASP A 63 -17.24 -5.08 3.02
C ASP A 63 -16.24 -6.07 2.40
N TRP A 64 -15.48 -6.81 3.22
CA TRP A 64 -14.49 -7.80 2.79
C TRP A 64 -14.72 -9.23 3.32
N LEU A 65 -15.90 -9.49 3.91
CA LEU A 65 -16.20 -10.79 4.52
C LEU A 65 -16.60 -11.84 3.49
N GLN A 66 -17.74 -11.59 2.85
CA GLN A 66 -18.38 -12.48 1.87
C GLN A 66 -18.24 -11.95 0.44
N GLN A 67 -17.54 -10.82 0.28
CA GLN A 67 -17.36 -10.08 -0.95
C GLN A 67 -16.03 -9.32 -0.90
N GLN A 68 -15.67 -8.68 -2.01
CA GLN A 68 -14.58 -7.71 -2.08
C GLN A 68 -15.16 -6.39 -2.61
N LYS A 69 -15.20 -5.35 -1.76
CA LYS A 69 -15.72 -4.03 -2.13
C LYS A 69 -14.59 -3.05 -2.41
N TYR A 70 -14.54 -2.62 -3.66
CA TYR A 70 -13.56 -1.68 -4.20
C TYR A 70 -14.22 -0.30 -4.33
N PHE A 71 -13.50 0.76 -3.98
CA PHE A 71 -13.91 2.16 -4.12
C PHE A 71 -15.22 2.53 -3.39
N GLY A 72 -15.66 1.72 -2.43
CA GLY A 72 -16.93 1.94 -1.72
C GLY A 72 -18.20 1.62 -2.51
N TRP A 73 -18.12 1.23 -3.78
CA TRP A 73 -19.32 0.94 -4.61
C TRP A 73 -19.19 -0.31 -5.48
N LYS A 74 -17.97 -0.71 -5.87
CA LYS A 74 -17.75 -1.81 -6.81
C LYS A 74 -17.58 -3.12 -6.04
N VAL A 75 -18.58 -3.98 -6.10
CA VAL A 75 -18.58 -5.26 -5.38
C VAL A 75 -18.21 -6.41 -6.33
N ILE A 76 -17.30 -7.27 -5.90
CA ILE A 76 -17.04 -8.58 -6.51
C ILE A 76 -17.45 -9.66 -5.51
N SER A 77 -18.29 -10.59 -5.93
CA SER A 77 -18.74 -11.72 -5.11
C SER A 77 -17.64 -12.79 -5.05
N SER A 78 -16.68 -12.61 -4.15
CA SER A 78 -15.64 -13.59 -3.84
C SER A 78 -15.16 -13.40 -2.40
N LYS A 79 -14.78 -14.49 -1.75
CA LYS A 79 -14.17 -14.52 -0.41
C LYS A 79 -12.68 -14.78 -0.46
N ASP A 80 -12.17 -15.03 -1.66
CA ASP A 80 -10.80 -15.44 -1.92
C ASP A 80 -9.84 -14.26 -1.79
N ILE A 81 -8.55 -14.57 -1.77
CA ILE A 81 -7.52 -13.55 -1.78
C ILE A 81 -7.59 -12.81 -3.13
N PRO A 82 -7.60 -11.47 -3.15
CA PRO A 82 -7.56 -10.70 -4.39
C PRO A 82 -6.32 -11.01 -5.21
N ILE A 83 -6.44 -10.95 -6.53
CA ILE A 83 -5.28 -10.98 -7.42
C ILE A 83 -4.62 -9.59 -7.37
N TRP A 84 -3.53 -9.45 -6.63
CA TRP A 84 -2.91 -8.17 -6.27
C TRP A 84 -2.44 -7.31 -7.45
N TYR A 85 -2.29 -7.90 -8.63
CA TYR A 85 -1.87 -7.26 -9.87
C TYR A 85 -2.98 -7.19 -10.91
N LYS A 86 -4.24 -7.48 -10.54
CA LYS A 86 -5.40 -7.33 -11.41
C LYS A 86 -6.04 -5.97 -11.20
N ASN A 87 -6.28 -5.25 -12.29
CA ASN A 87 -7.06 -4.03 -12.27
C ASN A 87 -8.54 -4.37 -12.17
N VAL A 88 -9.21 -3.98 -11.08
CA VAL A 88 -10.62 -4.31 -10.89
C VAL A 88 -11.55 -3.53 -11.81
N LEU A 89 -11.13 -2.39 -12.35
CA LEU A 89 -11.92 -1.56 -13.26
C LEU A 89 -11.95 -2.15 -14.67
N THR A 90 -10.77 -2.57 -15.17
CA THR A 90 -10.62 -3.07 -16.55
C THR A 90 -10.54 -4.60 -16.64
N GLN A 91 -10.40 -5.29 -15.50
CA GLN A 91 -10.15 -6.73 -15.37
C GLN A 91 -8.83 -7.22 -15.99
N LYS A 92 -7.95 -6.30 -16.42
CA LYS A 92 -6.64 -6.61 -16.99
C LYS A 92 -5.60 -6.81 -15.89
N ASN A 93 -4.61 -7.67 -16.16
CA ASN A 93 -3.47 -7.89 -15.27
C ASN A 93 -2.31 -6.97 -15.65
N VAL A 94 -1.53 -6.55 -14.66
CA VAL A 94 -0.23 -5.89 -14.89
C VAL A 94 0.70 -6.86 -15.60
N ARG A 95 1.30 -6.41 -16.71
CA ARG A 95 2.20 -7.25 -17.54
C ARG A 95 3.55 -7.51 -16.91
N THR A 96 4.06 -6.54 -16.16
CA THR A 96 5.43 -6.55 -15.62
C THR A 96 5.42 -6.37 -14.09
N PRO A 97 4.82 -7.30 -13.34
CA PRO A 97 4.59 -7.14 -11.89
C PRO A 97 5.89 -7.17 -11.06
N PHE A 98 7.03 -7.53 -11.64
CA PHE A 98 8.30 -7.72 -10.93
C PHE A 98 9.37 -6.66 -11.24
N LEU A 99 9.06 -5.65 -12.06
CA LEU A 99 10.00 -4.54 -12.29
C LEU A 99 10.24 -3.76 -11.00
N SER A 100 11.45 -3.22 -10.84
CA SER A 100 11.69 -2.20 -9.81
C SER A 100 10.66 -1.07 -9.94
N TRP A 101 10.08 -0.65 -8.82
CA TRP A 101 8.91 0.24 -8.84
C TRP A 101 9.17 1.58 -9.56
N TRP A 102 10.41 2.08 -9.51
CA TRP A 102 10.83 3.33 -10.15
C TRP A 102 11.01 3.22 -11.67
N SER A 103 11.00 2.02 -12.23
CA SER A 103 11.12 1.75 -13.67
C SER A 103 9.75 1.52 -14.35
N ILE A 104 8.68 1.45 -13.56
CA ILE A 104 7.33 1.23 -14.08
C ILE A 104 6.81 2.55 -14.69
N PRO A 105 6.31 2.57 -15.93
CA PRO A 105 5.70 3.75 -16.54
C PRO A 105 4.52 4.30 -15.72
N ASP A 106 4.30 5.62 -15.76
CA ASP A 106 3.16 6.26 -15.08
C ASP A 106 1.81 5.94 -15.72
N PHE A 107 1.81 5.62 -17.01
CA PHE A 107 0.62 5.31 -17.79
C PHE A 107 0.81 4.01 -18.56
N ASP A 108 -0.20 3.15 -18.46
CA ASP A 108 -0.36 1.95 -19.28
C ASP A 108 -1.80 1.98 -19.83
N PRO A 109 -1.98 2.31 -21.12
CA PRO A 109 -3.32 2.49 -21.69
C PRO A 109 -4.13 1.20 -21.72
N GLU A 110 -3.48 0.03 -21.76
CA GLU A 110 -4.17 -1.26 -21.76
C GLU A 110 -4.58 -1.68 -20.34
N LEU A 111 -3.78 -1.31 -19.33
CA LEU A 111 -4.15 -1.52 -17.93
C LEU A 111 -5.28 -0.58 -17.48
N GLY A 112 -5.29 0.66 -17.96
CA GLY A 112 -6.18 1.73 -17.50
C GLY A 112 -5.66 2.44 -16.24
N ASP A 113 -6.56 3.05 -15.46
CA ASP A 113 -6.16 3.72 -14.21
C ASP A 113 -5.60 2.70 -13.21
N ILE A 114 -4.32 2.86 -12.85
CA ILE A 114 -3.58 2.01 -11.91
C ILE A 114 -4.22 1.93 -10.52
N LYS A 115 -5.06 2.90 -10.14
CA LYS A 115 -5.83 2.84 -8.88
C LYS A 115 -6.70 1.60 -8.81
N GLY A 116 -7.19 1.09 -9.94
CA GLY A 116 -7.92 -0.18 -10.01
C GLY A 116 -7.09 -1.39 -9.59
N VAL A 117 -5.76 -1.32 -9.66
CA VAL A 117 -4.86 -2.34 -9.10
C VAL A 117 -4.56 -2.06 -7.63
N TRP A 118 -4.28 -0.80 -7.29
CA TRP A 118 -3.89 -0.43 -5.92
C TRP A 118 -4.99 -0.63 -4.90
N GLU A 119 -6.26 -0.57 -5.29
CA GLU A 119 -7.39 -0.62 -4.36
C GLU A 119 -7.38 -1.86 -3.44
N ALA A 120 -7.08 -3.06 -3.98
CA ALA A 120 -6.94 -4.26 -3.15
C ALA A 120 -5.76 -4.16 -2.17
N SER A 121 -4.69 -3.47 -2.59
CA SER A 121 -3.45 -3.25 -1.86
C SER A 121 -3.47 -2.00 -0.97
N ARG A 122 -4.63 -1.33 -0.82
CA ARG A 122 -4.83 -0.28 0.18
C ARG A 122 -5.09 -0.83 1.57
N PHE A 123 -5.30 -2.14 1.72
CA PHE A 123 -5.49 -2.82 2.99
C PHE A 123 -6.78 -2.43 3.74
N ASP A 124 -7.82 -2.02 3.03
CA ASP A 124 -9.12 -1.76 3.66
C ASP A 124 -9.68 -3.03 4.35
N TRP A 125 -9.43 -4.20 3.75
CA TRP A 125 -9.72 -5.52 4.32
C TRP A 125 -8.99 -5.81 5.64
N VAL A 126 -7.84 -5.17 5.93
CA VAL A 126 -7.12 -5.34 7.20
C VAL A 126 -7.98 -4.81 8.35
N LEU A 127 -8.63 -3.66 8.18
CA LEU A 127 -9.55 -3.12 9.17
C LEU A 127 -10.78 -4.00 9.35
N CYS A 128 -11.37 -4.46 8.25
CA CYS A 128 -12.53 -5.36 8.27
C CYS A 128 -12.25 -6.63 9.09
N PHE A 129 -11.13 -7.32 8.84
CA PHE A 129 -10.78 -8.54 9.57
C PHE A 129 -10.32 -8.26 11.00
N ALA A 130 -9.61 -7.16 11.27
CA ALA A 130 -9.24 -6.78 12.63
C ALA A 130 -10.47 -6.49 13.50
N GLN A 131 -11.46 -5.77 12.96
CA GLN A 131 -12.72 -5.51 13.67
C GLN A 131 -13.53 -6.79 13.89
N GLN A 132 -13.62 -7.66 12.87
CA GLN A 132 -14.29 -8.96 13.02
C GLN A 132 -13.61 -9.79 14.12
N ALA A 133 -12.29 -9.88 14.10
CA ALA A 133 -11.51 -10.60 15.10
C ALA A 133 -11.75 -10.06 16.52
N ALA A 134 -11.85 -8.73 16.67
CA ALA A 134 -12.13 -8.10 17.95
C ALA A 134 -13.49 -8.49 18.56
N THR A 135 -14.43 -9.03 17.77
CA THR A 135 -15.69 -9.60 18.27
C THR A 135 -15.53 -11.00 18.89
N GLY A 136 -14.33 -11.58 18.82
CA GLY A 136 -14.00 -12.92 19.31
C GLY A 136 -13.89 -13.99 18.23
N ASP A 137 -14.03 -13.63 16.95
CA ASP A 137 -13.87 -14.56 15.82
C ASP A 137 -12.39 -14.84 15.53
N LYS A 138 -11.91 -15.99 16.00
CA LYS A 138 -10.52 -16.41 15.80
C LYS A 138 -10.17 -16.65 14.32
N GLN A 139 -11.13 -17.07 13.50
CA GLN A 139 -10.88 -17.32 12.07
C GLN A 139 -10.55 -16.03 11.31
N ALA A 140 -11.03 -14.89 11.80
CA ALA A 140 -10.72 -13.59 11.22
C ALA A 140 -9.23 -13.22 11.38
N ILE A 141 -8.59 -13.59 12.50
CA ILE A 141 -7.14 -13.41 12.69
C ILE A 141 -6.35 -14.28 11.71
N ASP A 142 -6.75 -15.54 11.55
CA ASP A 142 -6.09 -16.45 10.61
C ASP A 142 -6.22 -15.93 9.17
N LYS A 143 -7.41 -15.44 8.80
CA LYS A 143 -7.67 -14.84 7.49
C LYS A 143 -6.82 -13.58 7.28
N LEU A 144 -6.76 -12.68 8.26
CA LEU A 144 -5.94 -11.47 8.24
C LEU A 144 -4.46 -11.80 8.00
N ASN A 145 -3.89 -12.69 8.80
CA ASN A 145 -2.50 -13.11 8.67
C ASN A 145 -2.23 -13.79 7.32
N LYS A 146 -3.14 -14.68 6.87
CA LYS A 146 -3.03 -15.36 5.57
C LYS A 146 -3.00 -14.37 4.39
N TRP A 147 -3.88 -13.37 4.41
CA TRP A 147 -3.94 -12.36 3.33
C TRP A 147 -2.70 -11.47 3.32
N LEU A 148 -2.18 -11.09 4.49
CA LEU A 148 -0.92 -10.33 4.60
C LEU A 148 0.27 -11.13 4.08
N SER A 149 0.41 -12.40 4.50
CA SER A 149 1.46 -13.28 4.00
C SER A 149 1.40 -13.42 2.48
N ASN A 150 0.21 -13.68 1.93
CA ASN A 150 0.04 -13.82 0.49
C ASN A 150 0.35 -12.51 -0.26
N TRP A 151 -0.03 -11.35 0.29
CA TRP A 151 0.34 -10.06 -0.30
C TRP A 151 1.86 -9.89 -0.35
N ILE A 152 2.58 -10.20 0.72
CA ILE A 152 4.04 -10.06 0.80
C ILE A 152 4.75 -11.01 -0.19
N GLU A 153 4.27 -12.25 -0.31
CA GLU A 153 4.80 -13.23 -1.25
C GLU A 153 4.66 -12.77 -2.71
N ASN A 154 3.55 -12.13 -3.04
CA ASN A 154 3.25 -11.66 -4.40
C ASN A 154 3.70 -10.22 -4.68
N ASN A 155 4.10 -9.47 -3.65
CA ASN A 155 4.53 -8.08 -3.74
C ASN A 155 5.86 -7.91 -3.01
N LYS A 156 6.91 -8.54 -3.56
CA LYS A 156 8.28 -8.41 -3.04
C LYS A 156 8.63 -6.93 -2.80
N PRO A 157 9.27 -6.59 -1.67
CA PRO A 157 9.61 -5.22 -1.34
C PRO A 157 10.26 -4.50 -2.53
N TYR A 158 9.69 -3.34 -2.86
CA TYR A 158 10.21 -2.40 -3.85
C TYR A 158 10.14 -2.92 -5.31
N GLN A 159 9.34 -3.96 -5.55
CA GLN A 159 9.07 -4.48 -6.88
C GLN A 159 7.57 -4.38 -7.20
N GLY A 160 7.25 -4.04 -8.43
CA GLY A 160 5.88 -4.01 -8.91
C GLY A 160 5.11 -2.75 -8.56
N VAL A 161 3.90 -2.68 -9.12
CA VAL A 161 3.04 -1.48 -9.07
C VAL A 161 2.61 -1.13 -7.65
N ASN A 162 2.44 -2.12 -6.76
CA ASN A 162 1.94 -1.87 -5.40
C ASN A 162 2.96 -1.12 -4.53
N TRP A 163 4.26 -1.14 -4.90
CA TRP A 163 5.30 -0.34 -4.25
C TRP A 163 5.58 0.99 -4.98
N LYS A 164 4.85 1.33 -6.04
CA LYS A 164 5.11 2.52 -6.87
C LYS A 164 4.72 3.83 -6.22
N CYS A 165 3.59 3.91 -5.52
CA CYS A 165 3.09 5.18 -4.96
C CYS A 165 3.30 5.30 -3.44
N GLY A 166 3.96 6.38 -2.99
CA GLY A 166 4.31 6.61 -1.57
C GLY A 166 3.09 6.81 -0.67
N GLN A 167 2.06 7.48 -1.20
CA GLN A 167 0.79 7.64 -0.51
C GLN A 167 0.12 6.29 -0.24
N GLU A 168 0.09 5.40 -1.23
CA GLU A 168 -0.48 4.06 -1.09
C GLU A 168 0.26 3.24 -0.02
N ALA A 169 1.60 3.38 0.06
CA ALA A 169 2.38 2.79 1.13
C ALA A 169 2.05 3.38 2.50
N SER A 170 1.80 4.68 2.58
CA SER A 170 1.40 5.37 3.82
C SER A 170 0.02 4.90 4.30
N ILE A 171 -0.94 4.75 3.39
CA ILE A 171 -2.27 4.19 3.69
C ILE A 171 -2.16 2.79 4.29
N ARG A 172 -1.31 1.93 3.73
CA ARG A 172 -1.06 0.59 4.30
C ARG A 172 -0.50 0.66 5.72
N ILE A 173 0.46 1.55 6.00
CA ILE A 173 0.98 1.75 7.36
C ILE A 173 -0.16 2.16 8.31
N MET A 174 -1.00 3.12 7.90
CA MET A 174 -2.11 3.58 8.73
C MET A 174 -3.10 2.45 9.05
N HIS A 175 -3.46 1.62 8.07
CA HIS A 175 -4.34 0.46 8.30
C HIS A 175 -3.70 -0.62 9.18
N LEU A 176 -2.41 -0.90 9.02
CA LEU A 176 -1.69 -1.83 9.89
C LEU A 176 -1.60 -1.32 11.33
N ALA A 177 -1.30 -0.04 11.52
CA ALA A 177 -1.23 0.59 12.83
C ALA A 177 -2.61 0.58 13.51
N MET A 178 -3.67 0.92 12.78
CA MET A 178 -5.04 0.89 13.30
C MET A 178 -5.49 -0.53 13.66
N ALA A 179 -5.18 -1.53 12.85
CA ALA A 179 -5.43 -2.93 13.21
C ALA A 179 -4.67 -3.34 14.49
N SER A 180 -3.43 -2.87 14.67
CA SER A 180 -2.66 -3.13 15.89
C SER A 180 -3.32 -2.51 17.14
N LEU A 181 -3.96 -1.34 17.01
CA LEU A 181 -4.76 -0.73 18.07
C LEU A 181 -6.04 -1.54 18.36
N ILE A 182 -6.81 -1.88 17.33
CA ILE A 182 -8.05 -2.68 17.44
C ILE A 182 -7.78 -4.00 18.16
N LEU A 183 -6.69 -4.68 17.77
CA LEU A 183 -6.31 -5.99 18.30
C LEU A 183 -5.46 -5.93 19.58
N LYS A 184 -5.17 -4.71 20.08
CA LYS A 184 -4.32 -4.48 21.26
C LYS A 184 -2.92 -5.11 21.14
N ASN A 185 -2.39 -5.20 19.93
CA ASN A 185 -1.06 -5.74 19.64
C ASN A 185 0.05 -4.67 19.77
N TYR A 186 -0.28 -3.40 19.93
CA TYR A 186 0.70 -2.30 19.99
C TYR A 186 1.68 -2.38 21.18
N PHE A 187 1.32 -3.05 22.28
CA PHE A 187 2.23 -3.30 23.41
C PHE A 187 3.17 -4.50 23.18
N ASN A 188 2.88 -5.37 22.21
CA ASN A 188 3.66 -6.58 21.92
C ASN A 188 3.60 -6.85 20.41
N THR A 189 4.10 -5.89 19.62
CA THR A 189 4.00 -5.95 18.17
C THR A 189 4.94 -7.02 17.63
N GLN A 190 4.43 -7.89 16.76
CA GLN A 190 5.21 -8.97 16.18
C GLN A 190 6.34 -8.44 15.29
N ILE A 191 7.47 -9.16 15.27
CA ILE A 191 8.64 -8.79 14.47
C ILE A 191 8.29 -8.72 12.97
N SER A 192 7.46 -9.65 12.49
CA SER A 192 6.89 -9.66 11.14
C SER A 192 6.17 -8.34 10.81
N LEU A 193 5.29 -7.86 11.69
CA LEU A 193 4.57 -6.59 11.53
C LEU A 193 5.51 -5.38 11.60
N LEU A 194 6.46 -5.37 12.54
CA LEU A 194 7.47 -4.30 12.61
C LEU A 194 8.32 -4.23 11.34
N SER A 195 8.77 -5.38 10.83
CA SER A 195 9.56 -5.46 9.60
C SER A 195 8.77 -5.01 8.36
N LEU A 196 7.46 -5.33 8.31
CA LEU A 196 6.56 -4.87 7.26
C LEU A 196 6.39 -3.34 7.29
N VAL A 197 6.14 -2.77 8.47
CA VAL A 197 6.03 -1.31 8.64
C VAL A 197 7.35 -0.62 8.29
N LYS A 198 8.49 -1.15 8.76
CA LYS A 198 9.82 -0.63 8.44
C LYS A 198 10.09 -0.64 6.94
N ALA A 199 9.73 -1.71 6.23
CA ALA A 199 9.89 -1.79 4.78
C ALA A 199 9.11 -0.68 4.05
N HIS A 200 7.89 -0.37 4.52
CA HIS A 200 7.10 0.74 3.96
C HIS A 200 7.71 2.11 4.25
N LEU A 201 8.17 2.35 5.48
CA LEU A 201 8.83 3.60 5.87
C LEU A 201 10.11 3.84 5.05
N GLN A 202 10.98 2.82 4.93
CA GLN A 202 12.20 2.86 4.11
C GLN A 202 11.93 3.15 2.63
N ARG A 203 10.74 2.81 2.14
CA ARG A 203 10.33 3.16 0.79
C ARG A 203 9.83 4.59 0.66
N ILE A 204 9.21 5.14 1.71
CA ILE A 204 8.60 6.47 1.69
C ILE A 204 9.71 7.52 1.81
N GLU A 205 10.61 7.32 2.76
CA GLU A 205 11.66 8.26 3.17
C GLU A 205 12.46 8.85 1.97
N PRO A 206 13.00 8.06 1.01
CA PRO A 206 13.78 8.62 -0.11
C PRO A 206 12.97 9.48 -1.08
N THR A 207 11.64 9.44 -0.99
CA THR A 207 10.73 10.12 -1.93
C THR A 207 10.01 11.33 -1.32
N ILE A 208 10.20 11.62 -0.02
CA ILE A 208 9.52 12.74 0.67
C ILE A 208 9.78 14.07 -0.04
N SER A 209 11.04 14.40 -0.32
CA SER A 209 11.38 15.65 -1.00
C SER A 209 10.78 15.74 -2.41
N TYR A 210 10.62 14.61 -3.10
CA TYR A 210 9.98 14.57 -4.41
C TYR A 210 8.46 14.76 -4.29
N ALA A 211 7.83 14.16 -3.27
CA ALA A 211 6.40 14.31 -2.98
C ALA A 211 6.04 15.76 -2.64
N MET A 212 6.78 16.41 -1.74
CA MET A 212 6.63 17.84 -1.42
C MET A 212 6.73 18.73 -2.67
N ALA A 213 7.59 18.34 -3.63
CA ALA A 213 7.81 19.10 -4.85
C ALA A 213 6.62 19.04 -5.84
N GLN A 214 5.70 18.09 -5.66
CA GLN A 214 4.49 18.01 -6.47
C GLN A 214 3.43 19.02 -6.03
N ASP A 215 3.62 19.67 -4.88
CA ASP A 215 2.73 20.70 -4.31
C ASP A 215 1.25 20.29 -4.36
N ASN A 216 1.01 19.06 -3.92
CA ASN A 216 -0.32 18.45 -3.80
C ASN A 216 -0.57 18.07 -2.33
N ASN A 217 -1.69 17.42 -2.06
CA ASN A 217 -2.06 16.97 -0.72
C ASN A 217 -1.18 15.84 -0.14
N HIS A 218 -0.04 15.54 -0.76
CA HIS A 218 0.92 14.52 -0.31
C HIS A 218 2.19 15.09 0.31
N GLY A 219 2.41 16.41 0.21
CA GLY A 219 3.59 17.10 0.75
C GLY A 219 3.66 17.11 2.27
#